data_AF-A0A6N9ITQ9-F1
#
_entry.id   AF-A0A6N9ITQ9-F1
#
_cell.length_a   1.000
_cell.length_b   1.000
_cell.length_c   1.000
_cell.angle_alpha   90.00
_cell.angle_beta   90.00
_cell.angle_gamma   90.00
#
_symmetry.space_group_name_H-M   'P 1'
#
loop_
_entity.id
_entity.type
_entity.pdbx_description
1 polymer ?
#
loop_
_entity_poly.entity_id
_entity_poly.type
_entity_poly.pdbx_seq_one_letter_code
_entity_poly.pdbx_strand_id
1 'polypeptide(L)'
;MQQYKKDLDSYNQKLSQAGKNVVDSRSVIQKLTIQSEPNAKVSITNARNVTITPYNDFSFNGVDKMGNGYIFKIINNAPASFDATWTGLSHLTYNGKRITKVIMHFKGDSYSNQNSQWGGGITNNIYYGFHQYQGSSTIHFEWFYEDGSKVNFENGTAYLAVASLNTYFQKTRWGYERTTVISGGKALALYGSSVSLHNENELYSDKANTLDTTGRDIAAGGYDSKPWQPWVDSMFSNQKDITNPNIPDKWDTADSPYRYYGAGLIALNGSDLTIKVDIKRDDAPKEVTHLWDNQWFNIGTVIPETPGSVTPPEIHYNHTNVAL
;
A
#
# COMPACT_ATOMS: atom_id res chain seq x y z
N MET A 1 -4.41 -24.58 -28.07
CA MET A 1 -5.10 -25.24 -26.93
C MET A 1 -4.17 -26.08 -26.04
N GLN A 2 -3.44 -27.07 -26.56
CA GLN A 2 -2.57 -27.93 -25.73
C GLN A 2 -1.40 -27.17 -25.06
N GLN A 3 -0.76 -26.25 -25.80
CA GLN A 3 0.29 -25.38 -25.27
C GLN A 3 -0.24 -24.44 -24.17
N TYR A 4 -1.36 -23.76 -24.43
CA TYR A 4 -2.05 -22.92 -23.44
C TYR A 4 -2.37 -23.68 -22.14
N LYS A 5 -2.88 -24.92 -22.24
CA LYS A 5 -3.18 -25.74 -21.07
C LYS A 5 -1.92 -26.06 -20.27
N LYS A 6 -0.82 -26.41 -20.95
CA LYS A 6 0.48 -26.66 -20.32
C LYS A 6 1.04 -25.42 -19.62
N ASP A 7 0.91 -24.25 -20.25
CA ASP A 7 1.37 -22.98 -19.68
C ASP A 7 0.53 -22.56 -18.48
N LEU A 8 -0.79 -22.75 -18.54
CA LEU A 8 -1.72 -22.54 -17.43
C LEU A 8 -1.44 -23.50 -16.26
N ASP A 9 -1.22 -24.79 -16.54
CA ASP A 9 -0.91 -25.78 -15.52
C ASP A 9 0.44 -25.47 -14.84
N SER A 10 1.47 -25.11 -15.61
CA SER A 10 2.77 -24.67 -15.07
C SER A 10 2.64 -23.40 -14.24
N TYR A 11 1.84 -22.44 -14.70
CA TYR A 11 1.58 -21.20 -13.98
C TYR A 11 0.85 -21.46 -12.64
N ASN A 12 -0.22 -22.25 -12.66
CA ASN A 12 -0.97 -22.63 -11.45
C ASN A 12 -0.09 -23.40 -10.47
N GLN A 13 0.81 -24.26 -10.96
CA GLN A 13 1.79 -24.94 -10.12
C GLN A 13 2.74 -23.93 -9.44
N LYS A 14 3.28 -22.95 -10.17
CA LYS A 14 4.12 -21.90 -9.59
C LYS A 14 3.37 -21.05 -8.56
N LEU A 15 2.12 -20.68 -8.82
CA LEU A 15 1.29 -19.94 -7.88
C LEU A 15 1.04 -20.75 -6.59
N SER A 16 0.73 -22.04 -6.72
CA SER A 16 0.54 -22.93 -5.56
C SER A 16 1.81 -23.10 -4.71
N GLN A 17 2.98 -23.06 -5.36
CA GLN A 17 4.29 -23.15 -4.71
C GLN A 17 4.72 -21.83 -4.05
N ALA A 18 4.15 -20.69 -4.45
CA ALA A 18 4.51 -19.39 -3.89
C ALA A 18 4.14 -19.25 -2.41
N GLY A 19 3.20 -20.06 -1.93
CA GLY A 19 2.88 -20.17 -0.51
C GLY A 19 1.40 -20.01 -0.21
N LYS A 20 1.03 -20.32 1.03
CA LYS A 20 -0.33 -20.11 1.53
C LYS A 20 -0.63 -18.61 1.57
N ASN A 21 -1.85 -18.21 1.20
CA ASN A 21 -2.30 -16.81 1.17
C ASN A 21 -1.55 -15.90 0.17
N VAL A 22 -0.88 -16.50 -0.83
CA VAL A 22 -0.42 -15.77 -2.02
C VAL A 22 -1.52 -15.82 -3.07
N VAL A 23 -1.84 -14.68 -3.65
CA VAL A 23 -2.86 -14.56 -4.70
C VAL A 23 -2.29 -13.90 -5.94
N ASP A 24 -2.87 -14.26 -7.08
CA ASP A 24 -2.62 -13.58 -8.34
C ASP A 24 -3.66 -12.49 -8.55
N SER A 25 -3.24 -11.32 -9.04
CA SER A 25 -4.13 -10.17 -9.30
C SER A 25 -5.31 -10.50 -10.22
N ARG A 26 -5.20 -11.48 -11.12
CA ARG A 26 -6.27 -11.88 -12.05
C ARG A 26 -7.27 -12.84 -11.42
N SER A 27 -6.91 -13.46 -10.29
CA SER A 27 -7.77 -14.39 -9.56
C SER A 27 -8.73 -13.71 -8.58
N VAL A 28 -8.54 -12.40 -8.33
CA VAL A 28 -9.37 -11.64 -7.40
C VAL A 28 -10.60 -11.08 -8.10
N ILE A 29 -11.73 -11.13 -7.41
CA ILE A 29 -12.96 -10.49 -7.87
C ILE A 29 -13.06 -9.14 -7.18
N GLN A 30 -12.89 -8.04 -7.93
CA GLN A 30 -12.95 -6.70 -7.37
C GLN A 30 -14.31 -6.04 -7.67
N LYS A 31 -15.16 -5.90 -6.65
CA LYS A 31 -16.41 -5.14 -6.68
C LYS A 31 -16.30 -3.78 -6.00
N LEU A 32 -15.24 -3.52 -5.22
CA LEU A 32 -14.95 -2.22 -4.62
C LEU A 32 -14.08 -1.40 -5.58
N THR A 33 -14.53 -0.19 -5.88
CA THR A 33 -13.77 0.78 -6.66
C THR A 33 -13.46 1.99 -5.80
N ILE A 34 -12.18 2.31 -5.68
CA ILE A 34 -11.65 3.54 -5.08
C ILE A 34 -10.71 4.16 -6.12
N GLN A 35 -11.15 5.27 -6.68
CA GLN A 35 -10.41 6.05 -7.67
C GLN A 35 -10.20 7.47 -7.14
N SER A 36 -9.47 8.29 -7.90
CA SER A 36 -9.27 9.70 -7.57
C SER A 36 -10.60 10.42 -7.36
N GLU A 37 -10.71 11.12 -6.24
CA GLU A 37 -11.86 11.92 -5.81
C GLU A 37 -11.46 13.40 -5.71
N PRO A 38 -11.28 14.10 -6.85
CA PRO A 38 -10.73 15.46 -6.86
C PRO A 38 -11.64 16.49 -6.17
N ASN A 39 -12.93 16.18 -6.03
CA ASN A 39 -13.93 17.06 -5.43
C ASN A 39 -14.29 16.68 -3.98
N ALA A 40 -13.69 15.61 -3.45
CA ALA A 40 -13.93 15.21 -2.07
C ALA A 40 -13.40 16.26 -1.09
N LYS A 41 -13.95 16.23 0.11
CA LYS A 41 -13.51 17.06 1.23
C LYS A 41 -13.31 16.17 2.43
N VAL A 42 -12.21 16.39 3.14
CA VAL A 42 -12.01 15.80 4.47
C VAL A 42 -12.35 16.83 5.54
N SER A 43 -12.98 16.39 6.62
CA SER A 43 -13.13 17.16 7.85
C SER A 43 -12.52 16.38 9.01
N ILE A 44 -11.84 17.08 9.91
CA ILE A 44 -11.24 16.48 11.10
C ILE A 44 -12.04 16.84 12.35
N THR A 45 -12.41 15.84 13.15
CA THR A 45 -13.17 16.00 14.40
C THR A 45 -12.56 15.16 15.53
N ASN A 46 -13.07 15.33 16.76
CA ASN A 46 -12.69 14.52 17.93
C ASN A 46 -11.17 14.46 18.21
N ALA A 47 -10.46 15.52 17.84
CA ALA A 47 -9.02 15.64 18.04
C ALA A 47 -8.66 15.64 19.55
N ARG A 48 -7.77 14.74 19.94
CA ARG A 48 -7.20 14.63 21.29
C ARG A 48 -5.69 14.54 21.19
N ASN A 49 -4.98 15.37 21.96
CA ASN A 49 -3.52 15.43 21.99
C ASN A 49 -2.87 15.59 20.61
N VAL A 50 -3.55 16.28 19.69
CA VAL A 50 -3.08 16.51 18.33
C VAL A 50 -3.45 17.93 17.91
N THR A 51 -2.51 18.62 17.25
CA THR A 51 -2.79 19.87 16.55
C THR A 51 -3.16 19.55 15.12
N ILE A 52 -4.26 20.12 14.64
CA ILE A 52 -4.78 19.98 13.28
C ILE A 52 -4.72 21.35 12.60
N THR A 53 -4.04 21.43 11.47
CA THR A 53 -3.85 22.70 10.74
C THR A 53 -4.20 22.51 9.27
N PRO A 54 -5.09 23.33 8.70
CA PRO A 54 -5.34 23.30 7.26
C PRO A 54 -4.05 23.50 6.47
N TYR A 55 -3.92 22.78 5.37
CA TYR A 55 -2.79 22.89 4.46
C TYR A 55 -3.27 22.82 3.02
N ASN A 56 -2.62 23.60 2.15
CA ASN A 56 -2.95 23.68 0.73
C ASN A 56 -1.82 23.07 -0.09
N ASP A 57 -2.17 22.57 -1.28
CA ASP A 57 -1.20 22.13 -2.28
C ASP A 57 -0.29 20.97 -1.83
N PHE A 58 -0.86 19.92 -1.22
CA PHE A 58 -0.13 18.69 -0.94
C PHE A 58 0.44 18.07 -2.22
N SER A 59 1.67 17.56 -2.09
CA SER A 59 2.34 16.72 -3.08
C SER A 59 3.32 15.79 -2.36
N PHE A 60 2.85 14.61 -1.94
CA PHE A 60 3.69 13.68 -1.17
C PHE A 60 4.82 13.07 -2.00
N ASN A 61 4.59 12.86 -3.29
CA ASN A 61 5.60 12.35 -4.23
C ASN A 61 6.34 13.45 -5.00
N GLY A 62 6.06 14.74 -4.73
CA GLY A 62 6.65 15.88 -5.42
C GLY A 62 6.23 16.03 -6.90
N VAL A 63 5.30 15.20 -7.40
CA VAL A 63 4.86 15.17 -8.80
C VAL A 63 3.37 15.49 -8.90
N ASP A 64 2.55 14.77 -8.12
CA ASP A 64 1.10 14.92 -8.17
C ASP A 64 0.64 16.14 -7.36
N LYS A 65 -0.35 16.86 -7.90
CA LYS A 65 -1.11 17.86 -7.15
C LYS A 65 -2.24 17.16 -6.40
N MET A 66 -1.99 16.80 -5.15
CA MET A 66 -2.94 16.03 -4.33
C MET A 66 -4.01 16.91 -3.67
N GLY A 67 -3.89 18.22 -3.81
CA GLY A 67 -4.87 19.22 -3.35
C GLY A 67 -4.71 19.59 -1.88
N ASN A 68 -5.76 20.15 -1.30
CA ASN A 68 -5.74 20.66 0.08
C ASN A 68 -6.02 19.54 1.09
N GLY A 69 -5.88 19.84 2.37
CA GLY A 69 -6.24 18.95 3.47
C GLY A 69 -5.76 19.48 4.81
N TYR A 70 -5.22 18.60 5.65
CA TYR A 70 -4.75 18.95 6.99
C TYR A 70 -3.40 18.32 7.31
N ILE A 71 -2.54 19.10 7.96
CA ILE A 71 -1.38 18.59 8.69
C ILE A 71 -1.83 18.26 10.12
N PHE A 72 -1.35 17.14 10.65
CA PHE A 72 -1.54 16.76 12.05
C PHE A 72 -0.20 16.59 12.75
N LYS A 73 -0.12 16.99 14.03
CA LYS A 73 1.08 16.82 14.88
C LYS A 73 0.69 16.45 16.30
N ILE A 74 1.30 15.41 16.86
CA ILE A 74 1.08 14.98 18.24
C ILE A 74 1.56 16.04 19.24
N ILE A 75 0.85 16.15 20.36
CA ILE A 75 1.18 17.05 21.45
C ILE A 75 1.85 16.25 22.57
N ASN A 76 3.01 16.73 23.05
CA ASN A 76 3.72 16.20 24.22
C ASN A 76 3.98 14.68 24.19
N ASN A 77 4.10 14.08 23.00
CA ASN A 77 4.34 12.65 22.82
C ASN A 77 3.32 11.74 23.54
N ALA A 78 2.11 12.24 23.83
CA ALA A 78 1.05 11.49 24.49
C ALA A 78 0.18 10.74 23.47
N PRO A 79 -0.53 9.65 23.85
CA PRO A 79 -1.44 8.99 22.93
C PRO A 79 -2.44 9.98 22.33
N ALA A 80 -2.63 9.91 21.02
CA ALA A 80 -3.41 10.90 20.28
C ALA A 80 -4.41 10.23 19.36
N SER A 81 -5.51 10.94 19.09
CA SER A 81 -6.56 10.43 18.24
C SER A 81 -7.32 11.56 17.55
N PHE A 82 -7.87 11.27 16.38
CA PHE A 82 -8.80 12.14 15.68
C PHE A 82 -9.58 11.32 14.65
N ASP A 83 -10.71 11.86 14.20
CA ASP A 83 -11.51 11.27 13.14
C ASP A 83 -11.36 12.09 11.88
N ALA A 84 -11.06 11.44 10.76
CA ALA A 84 -11.08 12.05 9.44
C ALA A 84 -12.31 11.53 8.67
N THR A 85 -13.20 12.45 8.27
CA THR A 85 -14.41 12.12 7.53
C THR A 85 -14.34 12.68 6.12
N TRP A 86 -14.33 11.82 5.12
CA TRP A 86 -14.43 12.20 3.72
C TRP A 86 -15.88 12.19 3.26
N THR A 87 -16.28 13.24 2.57
CA THR A 87 -17.59 13.41 1.92
C THR A 87 -17.44 13.99 0.53
N GLY A 88 -18.54 14.07 -0.22
CA GLY A 88 -18.50 14.51 -1.62
C GLY A 88 -17.90 13.46 -2.55
N LEU A 89 -17.96 12.18 -2.15
CA LEU A 89 -17.43 11.05 -2.90
C LEU A 89 -18.35 10.69 -4.07
N SER A 90 -17.76 10.54 -5.24
CA SER A 90 -18.46 10.37 -6.52
C SER A 90 -17.98 9.16 -7.32
N HIS A 91 -16.76 8.70 -7.07
CA HIS A 91 -16.09 7.60 -7.76
C HIS A 91 -15.84 6.38 -6.86
N LEU A 92 -16.17 6.46 -5.57
CA LEU A 92 -16.20 5.28 -4.69
C LEU A 92 -17.51 4.49 -4.85
N THR A 93 -17.39 3.22 -5.22
CA THR A 93 -18.53 2.30 -5.35
C THR A 93 -18.21 0.93 -4.81
N TYR A 94 -19.21 0.23 -4.30
CA TYR A 94 -19.14 -1.21 -4.05
C TYR A 94 -20.33 -1.90 -4.69
N ASN A 95 -20.06 -2.91 -5.53
CA ASN A 95 -21.08 -3.63 -6.30
C ASN A 95 -22.01 -2.68 -7.09
N GLY A 96 -21.43 -1.62 -7.66
CA GLY A 96 -22.16 -0.58 -8.40
C GLY A 96 -22.96 0.41 -7.54
N LYS A 97 -23.11 0.19 -6.22
CA LYS A 97 -23.74 1.16 -5.31
C LYS A 97 -22.71 2.17 -4.81
N ARG A 98 -23.03 3.45 -4.92
CA ARG A 98 -22.14 4.56 -4.55
C ARG A 98 -21.93 4.68 -3.04
N ILE A 99 -20.68 4.72 -2.62
CA ILE A 99 -20.25 5.03 -1.25
C ILE A 99 -20.06 6.54 -1.18
N THR A 100 -20.77 7.22 -0.28
CA THR A 100 -20.81 8.70 -0.24
C THR A 100 -20.01 9.28 0.91
N LYS A 101 -19.66 8.45 1.91
CA LYS A 101 -18.90 8.86 3.08
C LYS A 101 -17.95 7.75 3.54
N VAL A 102 -16.74 8.14 3.91
CA VAL A 102 -15.75 7.30 4.60
C VAL A 102 -15.28 7.99 5.86
N ILE A 103 -15.21 7.27 6.97
CA ILE A 103 -14.65 7.75 8.23
C ILE A 103 -13.44 6.89 8.57
N MET A 104 -12.32 7.53 8.91
CA MET A 104 -11.16 6.86 9.48
C MET A 104 -10.90 7.41 10.87
N HIS A 105 -10.88 6.51 11.84
CA HIS A 105 -10.59 6.79 13.24
C HIS A 105 -9.11 6.53 13.49
N PHE A 106 -8.31 7.59 13.57
CA PHE A 106 -6.87 7.50 13.81
C PHE A 106 -6.59 7.43 15.31
N LYS A 107 -5.69 6.51 15.68
CA LYS A 107 -5.12 6.40 17.03
C LYS A 107 -3.61 6.19 16.91
N GLY A 108 -2.83 7.11 17.48
CA GLY A 108 -1.39 7.02 17.60
C GLY A 108 -0.96 6.76 19.04
N ASP A 109 0.08 5.95 19.20
CA ASP A 109 0.68 5.63 20.50
C ASP A 109 1.61 6.75 20.99
N SER A 110 1.90 6.77 22.29
CA SER A 110 2.92 7.67 22.85
C SER A 110 4.31 7.29 22.33
N TYR A 111 5.11 8.29 21.96
CA TYR A 111 6.44 8.07 21.39
C TYR A 111 7.53 8.60 22.32
N SER A 112 8.43 7.73 22.80
CA SER A 112 9.32 8.04 23.93
C SER A 112 10.47 9.00 23.61
N ASN A 113 10.77 9.30 22.34
CA ASN A 113 11.87 10.19 21.99
C ASN A 113 11.44 11.66 21.98
N GLN A 114 12.01 12.46 22.91
CA GLN A 114 11.64 13.86 23.15
C GLN A 114 11.96 14.83 22.00
N ASN A 115 12.70 14.41 20.97
CA ASN A 115 13.15 15.27 19.88
C ASN A 115 12.38 15.08 18.56
N SER A 116 11.40 14.17 18.52
CA SER A 116 10.70 13.75 17.29
C SER A 116 9.20 13.61 17.56
N GLN A 117 8.38 14.45 16.92
CA GLN A 117 6.93 14.46 17.09
C GLN A 117 6.29 13.62 15.98
N TRP A 118 5.50 12.60 16.34
CA TRP A 118 4.62 11.94 15.38
C TRP A 118 3.70 12.96 14.71
N GLY A 119 3.61 12.91 13.39
CA GLY A 119 2.78 13.82 12.62
C GLY A 119 2.62 13.35 11.19
N GLY A 120 2.00 14.18 10.38
CA GLY A 120 1.75 13.83 8.99
C GLY A 120 0.77 14.77 8.32
N GLY A 121 0.20 14.30 7.22
CA GLY A 121 -0.77 15.05 6.43
C GLY A 121 -1.80 14.16 5.79
N ILE A 122 -3.03 14.65 5.74
CA ILE A 122 -4.21 13.99 5.18
C ILE A 122 -4.75 14.86 4.07
N THR A 123 -5.02 14.27 2.91
CA THR A 123 -5.51 15.00 1.74
C THR A 123 -7.03 14.92 1.62
N ASN A 124 -7.63 15.93 0.97
CA ASN A 124 -9.04 15.96 0.61
C ASN A 124 -9.42 14.80 -0.31
N ASN A 125 -8.51 14.41 -1.21
CA ASN A 125 -8.72 13.31 -2.13
C ASN A 125 -8.27 11.99 -1.48
N ILE A 126 -9.23 11.23 -0.97
CA ILE A 126 -9.01 9.97 -0.24
C ILE A 126 -8.13 8.96 -0.98
N TYR A 127 -8.10 9.00 -2.31
CA TYR A 127 -7.23 8.15 -3.13
C TYR A 127 -5.75 8.29 -2.76
N TYR A 128 -5.29 9.52 -2.51
CA TYR A 128 -3.92 9.79 -2.07
C TYR A 128 -3.70 9.51 -0.58
N GLY A 129 -4.77 9.26 0.19
CA GLY A 129 -4.71 8.88 1.59
C GLY A 129 -3.97 9.89 2.47
N PHE A 130 -2.97 9.41 3.21
CA PHE A 130 -2.23 10.18 4.19
C PHE A 130 -0.75 9.79 4.21
N HIS A 131 0.11 10.74 4.57
CA HIS A 131 1.49 10.44 4.96
C HIS A 131 1.63 10.61 6.47
N GLN A 132 2.55 9.88 7.07
CA GLN A 132 2.92 10.01 8.47
C GLN A 132 4.43 9.92 8.63
N TYR A 133 4.94 10.60 9.65
CA TYR A 133 6.31 10.49 10.09
C TYR A 133 6.40 10.26 11.60
N GLN A 134 7.43 9.56 12.05
CA GLN A 134 7.80 9.41 13.47
C GLN A 134 6.77 8.75 14.38
N GLY A 135 6.01 7.77 13.88
CA GLY A 135 5.07 7.00 14.70
C GLY A 135 4.26 5.97 13.92
N SER A 136 3.27 5.37 14.59
CA SER A 136 2.34 4.42 14.00
C SER A 136 0.90 4.85 14.19
N SER A 137 0.07 4.54 13.21
CA SER A 137 -1.37 4.78 13.28
C SER A 137 -2.12 3.45 13.29
N THR A 138 -2.88 3.20 14.35
CA THR A 138 -4.00 2.25 14.27
C THR A 138 -5.20 3.00 13.72
N ILE A 139 -5.81 2.46 12.67
CA ILE A 139 -6.85 3.13 11.90
C ILE A 139 -8.03 2.19 11.75
N HIS A 140 -9.20 2.61 12.22
CA HIS A 140 -10.46 1.93 12.00
C HIS A 140 -11.27 2.66 10.93
N PHE A 141 -11.75 1.91 9.94
CA PHE A 141 -12.44 2.42 8.77
C PHE A 141 -13.93 2.08 8.83
N GLU A 142 -14.74 3.06 8.45
CA GLU A 142 -16.18 2.90 8.23
C GLU A 142 -16.58 3.51 6.88
N TRP A 143 -17.39 2.80 6.10
CA TRP A 143 -17.88 3.23 4.81
C TRP A 143 -19.39 3.27 4.81
N PHE A 144 -19.98 4.29 4.18
CA PHE A 144 -21.42 4.51 4.19
C PHE A 144 -21.97 4.79 2.80
N TYR A 145 -23.14 4.23 2.54
CA TYR A 145 -23.97 4.59 1.40
C TYR A 145 -24.72 5.90 1.65
N GLU A 146 -25.38 6.39 0.60
CA GLU A 146 -26.19 7.61 0.62
C GLU A 146 -27.33 7.58 1.65
N ASP A 147 -27.94 6.42 1.87
CA ASP A 147 -28.99 6.19 2.88
C ASP A 147 -28.46 6.17 4.33
N GLY A 148 -27.15 6.32 4.52
CA GLY A 148 -26.49 6.30 5.83
C GLY A 148 -26.21 4.90 6.38
N SER A 149 -26.60 3.83 5.68
CA SER A 149 -26.24 2.47 6.06
C SER A 149 -24.75 2.18 5.84
N LYS A 150 -24.18 1.35 6.71
CA LYS A 150 -22.81 0.85 6.53
C LYS A 150 -22.72 -0.01 5.28
N VAL A 151 -21.63 0.13 4.54
CA VAL A 151 -21.25 -0.83 3.49
C VAL A 151 -20.91 -2.14 4.17
N ASN A 152 -21.36 -3.25 3.59
CA ASN A 152 -21.02 -4.60 4.06
C ASN A 152 -20.39 -5.37 2.90
N PHE A 153 -19.09 -5.61 2.99
CA PHE A 153 -18.32 -6.29 1.96
C PHE A 153 -18.55 -7.81 2.02
N GLU A 154 -18.91 -8.40 0.88
CA GLU A 154 -19.01 -9.84 0.72
C GLU A 154 -17.60 -10.42 0.66
N ASN A 155 -17.39 -11.53 1.38
CA ASN A 155 -16.11 -12.21 1.39
C ASN A 155 -15.62 -12.53 -0.04
N GLY A 156 -14.37 -12.18 -0.35
CA GLY A 156 -13.74 -12.45 -1.64
C GLY A 156 -14.15 -11.50 -2.77
N THR A 157 -14.77 -10.36 -2.46
CA THR A 157 -15.26 -9.42 -3.48
C THR A 157 -14.73 -8.00 -3.36
N ALA A 158 -14.01 -7.67 -2.30
CA ALA A 158 -13.48 -6.33 -2.07
C ALA A 158 -12.07 -6.41 -1.51
N TYR A 159 -11.16 -5.66 -2.14
CA TYR A 159 -9.74 -5.68 -1.80
C TYR A 159 -9.18 -4.26 -1.79
N LEU A 160 -8.36 -3.94 -0.80
CA LEU A 160 -7.47 -2.78 -0.82
C LEU A 160 -6.08 -3.22 -1.29
N ALA A 161 -5.51 -2.48 -2.23
CA ALA A 161 -4.10 -2.62 -2.55
C ALA A 161 -3.28 -1.79 -1.56
N VAL A 162 -2.37 -2.46 -0.85
CA VAL A 162 -1.38 -1.79 -0.01
C VAL A 162 -0.08 -1.82 -0.79
N ALA A 163 0.21 -0.73 -1.49
CA ALA A 163 1.37 -0.58 -2.37
C ALA A 163 2.46 0.29 -1.72
N SER A 164 3.58 0.47 -2.43
CA SER A 164 4.71 1.29 -1.96
C SER A 164 5.30 0.81 -0.63
N LEU A 165 5.24 -0.49 -0.31
CA LEU A 165 5.85 -0.99 0.93
C LEU A 165 7.36 -1.13 0.76
N ASN A 166 8.05 0.00 0.88
CA ASN A 166 9.49 0.09 0.75
C ASN A 166 10.22 -0.51 1.97
N THR A 167 11.36 -1.15 1.70
CA THR A 167 12.29 -1.68 2.69
C THR A 167 13.69 -1.13 2.44
N TYR A 168 14.27 -0.50 3.45
CA TYR A 168 15.61 0.07 3.44
C TYR A 168 16.50 -0.65 4.44
N PHE A 169 17.59 -1.26 3.98
CA PHE A 169 18.59 -1.93 4.81
C PHE A 169 19.99 -1.36 4.52
N GLN A 170 20.22 -0.10 4.91
CA GLN A 170 21.54 0.53 4.87
C GLN A 170 21.83 1.15 6.23
N LYS A 171 23.12 1.36 6.57
CA LYS A 171 23.50 1.97 7.85
C LYS A 171 22.92 3.37 8.05
N THR A 172 22.67 4.10 6.98
CA THR A 172 22.11 5.46 7.02
C THR A 172 20.61 5.50 6.71
N ARG A 173 19.96 4.34 6.54
CA ARG A 173 18.53 4.24 6.26
C ARG A 173 18.06 2.81 6.57
N TRP A 174 17.55 2.59 7.78
CA TRP A 174 16.99 1.31 8.18
C TRP A 174 15.52 1.39 8.54
N GLY A 175 14.69 0.62 7.87
CA GLY A 175 13.28 0.46 8.24
C GLY A 175 12.43 0.01 7.07
N TYR A 176 11.30 -0.61 7.42
CA TYR A 176 10.43 -1.31 6.46
C TYR A 176 9.03 -0.80 6.67
N GLU A 177 8.47 -0.26 5.61
CA GLU A 177 7.07 0.15 5.56
C GLU A 177 6.20 -1.10 5.69
N ARG A 178 5.32 -1.06 6.68
CA ARG A 178 4.49 -2.20 7.04
C ARG A 178 3.02 -1.79 7.15
N THR A 179 2.16 -2.73 6.81
CA THR A 179 0.74 -2.69 7.18
C THR A 179 0.36 -3.98 7.88
N THR A 180 -0.32 -3.86 9.02
CA THR A 180 -0.84 -4.99 9.80
C THR A 180 -2.36 -4.95 9.79
N VAL A 181 -3.00 -6.06 9.46
CA VAL A 181 -4.45 -6.21 9.61
C VAL A 181 -4.77 -6.64 11.03
N ILE A 182 -5.52 -5.81 11.77
CA ILE A 182 -5.92 -6.08 13.16
C ILE A 182 -7.26 -6.81 13.20
N SER A 183 -8.24 -6.36 12.41
CA SER A 183 -9.57 -6.98 12.34
C SER A 183 -10.32 -6.56 11.06
N GLY A 184 -11.38 -7.29 10.71
CA GLY A 184 -12.28 -6.90 9.61
C GLY A 184 -11.77 -7.18 8.20
N GLY A 185 -10.62 -7.85 8.08
CA GLY A 185 -10.06 -8.24 6.81
C GLY A 185 -9.00 -9.33 6.96
N LYS A 186 -8.39 -9.70 5.82
CA LYS A 186 -7.32 -10.68 5.74
C LYS A 186 -6.21 -10.15 4.84
N ALA A 187 -4.98 -10.15 5.35
CA ALA A 187 -3.80 -9.84 4.54
C ALA A 187 -3.47 -10.99 3.57
N LEU A 188 -3.10 -10.64 2.35
CA LEU A 188 -2.72 -11.55 1.28
C LEU A 188 -1.47 -11.01 0.59
N ALA A 189 -0.51 -11.88 0.32
CA ALA A 189 0.65 -11.53 -0.49
C ALA A 189 0.28 -11.59 -1.98
N LEU A 190 0.91 -10.76 -2.81
CA LEU A 190 0.75 -10.80 -4.26
C LEU A 190 1.84 -11.66 -4.90
N TYR A 191 1.45 -12.49 -5.86
CA TYR A 191 2.40 -13.31 -6.61
C TYR A 191 3.47 -12.45 -7.29
N GLY A 192 4.74 -12.78 -7.08
CA GLY A 192 5.89 -12.04 -7.63
C GLY A 192 6.24 -10.75 -6.88
N SER A 193 5.47 -10.35 -5.87
CA SER A 193 5.82 -9.24 -4.99
C SER A 193 7.04 -9.55 -4.12
N SER A 194 7.81 -8.53 -3.78
CA SER A 194 8.82 -8.56 -2.73
C SER A 194 8.18 -8.52 -1.33
N VAL A 195 6.92 -8.10 -1.24
CA VAL A 195 6.15 -8.08 0.01
C VAL A 195 5.59 -9.46 0.30
N SER A 196 5.92 -9.99 1.47
CA SER A 196 5.49 -11.29 1.98
C SER A 196 4.52 -11.11 3.15
N LEU A 197 3.78 -12.18 3.45
CA LEU A 197 2.88 -12.24 4.60
C LEU A 197 3.64 -12.77 5.81
N HIS A 198 3.60 -12.01 6.90
CA HIS A 198 4.22 -12.31 8.18
C HIS A 198 3.17 -12.44 9.26
N ASN A 199 3.37 -13.37 10.21
CA ASN A 199 2.46 -13.58 11.34
C ASN A 199 0.96 -13.70 10.95
N GLU A 200 0.70 -14.18 9.73
CA GLU A 200 -0.62 -14.27 9.09
C GLU A 200 -1.38 -12.95 8.84
N ASN A 201 -0.87 -11.79 9.25
CA ASN A 201 -1.57 -10.51 9.13
C ASN A 201 -0.71 -9.27 8.82
N GLU A 202 0.61 -9.40 8.74
CA GLU A 202 1.55 -8.31 8.46
C GLU A 202 2.07 -8.40 7.01
N LEU A 203 2.10 -7.27 6.32
CA LEU A 203 2.65 -7.14 4.96
C LEU A 203 3.87 -6.22 5.00
N TYR A 204 5.04 -6.75 4.65
CA TYR A 204 6.29 -6.02 4.41
C TYR A 204 7.29 -6.89 3.63
N SER A 205 8.41 -6.33 3.17
CA SER A 205 9.47 -7.09 2.49
C SER A 205 10.61 -7.47 3.44
N ASP A 206 11.01 -8.75 3.43
CA ASP A 206 12.12 -9.32 4.21
C ASP A 206 13.51 -8.83 3.80
N LYS A 207 13.61 -8.21 2.62
CA LYS A 207 14.86 -7.76 2.02
C LYS A 207 14.68 -6.35 1.47
N ALA A 208 15.79 -5.62 1.38
CA ALA A 208 15.77 -4.32 0.72
C ALA A 208 15.21 -4.45 -0.70
N ASN A 209 14.20 -3.65 -1.00
CA ASN A 209 13.54 -3.58 -2.31
C ASN A 209 13.66 -2.18 -2.94
N THR A 210 14.45 -1.29 -2.32
CA THR A 210 14.59 0.13 -2.70
C THR A 210 15.87 0.40 -3.47
N LEU A 211 17.00 -0.05 -2.91
CA LEU A 211 18.32 0.08 -3.51
C LEU A 211 18.85 -1.28 -3.98
N ASP A 212 19.62 -1.30 -5.07
CA ASP A 212 20.42 -2.47 -5.41
C ASP A 212 21.70 -2.58 -4.56
N THR A 213 22.47 -3.64 -4.78
CA THR A 213 23.72 -3.92 -4.04
C THR A 213 24.85 -2.92 -4.32
N THR A 214 24.66 -1.99 -5.25
CA THR A 214 25.63 -0.94 -5.60
C THR A 214 25.25 0.42 -5.01
N GLY A 215 24.10 0.53 -4.34
CA GLY A 215 23.59 1.79 -3.79
C GLY A 215 22.87 2.67 -4.81
N ARG A 216 22.36 2.07 -5.88
CA ARG A 216 21.51 2.75 -6.87
C ARG A 216 20.04 2.72 -6.45
N ASP A 217 19.31 3.81 -6.67
CA ASP A 217 17.85 3.89 -6.46
C ASP A 217 17.09 3.14 -7.56
N ILE A 218 16.61 1.95 -7.26
CA ILE A 218 15.82 1.18 -8.23
C ILE A 218 14.33 1.46 -8.10
N ALA A 219 13.85 1.70 -6.89
CA ALA A 219 12.42 1.89 -6.62
C ALA A 219 11.85 3.10 -7.37
N ALA A 220 12.51 4.26 -7.30
CA ALA A 220 12.05 5.49 -7.94
C ALA A 220 12.98 6.02 -9.04
N GLY A 221 14.31 5.80 -8.90
CA GLY A 221 15.31 6.35 -9.83
C GLY A 221 15.41 5.61 -11.17
N GLY A 222 15.35 4.28 -11.15
CA GLY A 222 15.46 3.41 -12.33
C GLY A 222 16.88 3.25 -12.87
N TYR A 223 17.01 2.60 -14.04
CA TYR A 223 18.30 2.13 -14.57
C TYR A 223 19.38 3.22 -14.73
N ASP A 224 18.99 4.41 -15.18
CA ASP A 224 19.90 5.55 -15.44
C ASP A 224 20.27 6.35 -14.19
N SER A 225 19.70 6.00 -13.02
CA SER A 225 20.08 6.66 -11.77
C SER A 225 21.51 6.29 -11.41
N LYS A 226 22.34 7.30 -11.15
CA LYS A 226 23.70 7.06 -10.64
C LYS A 226 23.61 6.69 -9.15
N PRO A 227 24.39 5.71 -8.68
CA PRO A 227 24.51 5.46 -7.24
C PRO A 227 24.87 6.76 -6.51
N TRP A 228 24.18 7.02 -5.41
CA TRP A 228 24.50 8.15 -4.56
C TRP A 228 25.58 7.73 -3.57
N GLN A 229 26.77 8.34 -3.64
CA GLN A 229 27.94 7.91 -2.87
C GLN A 229 27.67 7.68 -1.37
N PRO A 230 26.91 8.55 -0.67
CA PRO A 230 26.57 8.29 0.74
C PRO A 230 25.77 7.01 1.00
N TRP A 231 24.96 6.54 0.04
CA TRP A 231 24.32 5.22 0.15
C TRP A 231 25.29 4.07 -0.13
N VAL A 232 26.21 4.26 -1.07
CA VAL A 232 27.29 3.28 -1.33
C VAL A 232 28.13 3.08 -0.08
N ASP A 233 28.54 4.19 0.55
CA ASP A 233 29.38 4.18 1.75
C ASP A 233 28.65 3.60 2.98
N SER A 234 27.32 3.62 2.98
CA SER A 234 26.49 3.12 4.08
C SER A 234 26.05 1.67 3.93
N MET A 235 26.46 0.98 2.86
CA MET A 235 26.17 -0.44 2.69
C MET A 235 26.84 -1.32 3.76
N PHE A 236 26.17 -2.42 4.08
CA PHE A 236 26.76 -3.49 4.89
C PHE A 236 27.67 -4.37 4.03
N SER A 237 28.63 -5.06 4.65
CA SER A 237 29.50 -6.00 3.93
C SER A 237 28.71 -7.17 3.32
N ASN A 238 27.59 -7.55 3.94
CA ASN A 238 26.66 -8.58 3.47
C ASN A 238 25.47 -8.01 2.67
N GLN A 239 25.60 -6.82 2.06
CA GLN A 239 24.48 -6.15 1.38
C GLN A 239 23.76 -7.05 0.36
N LYS A 240 24.52 -7.89 -0.35
CA LYS A 240 23.99 -8.84 -1.34
C LYS A 240 23.00 -9.84 -0.77
N ASP A 241 23.18 -10.25 0.49
CA ASP A 241 22.36 -11.29 1.11
C ASP A 241 21.01 -10.72 1.58
N ILE A 242 21.01 -9.44 1.96
CA ILE A 242 19.88 -8.73 2.55
C ILE A 242 19.13 -7.84 1.55
N THR A 243 19.55 -7.83 0.28
CA THR A 243 18.89 -7.10 -0.81
C THR A 243 18.19 -8.08 -1.75
N ASN A 244 16.99 -7.73 -2.23
CA ASN A 244 16.30 -8.56 -3.21
C ASN A 244 17.11 -8.65 -4.52
N PRO A 245 17.31 -9.85 -5.08
CA PRO A 245 17.87 -9.96 -6.41
C PRO A 245 16.83 -9.53 -7.45
N ASN A 246 17.26 -8.78 -8.48
CA ASN A 246 16.42 -8.39 -9.63
C ASN A 246 15.22 -7.50 -9.28
N ILE A 247 15.43 -6.47 -8.44
CA ILE A 247 14.44 -5.41 -8.23
C ILE A 247 14.06 -4.79 -9.58
N PRO A 248 12.77 -4.77 -9.99
CA PRO A 248 12.35 -4.12 -11.22
C PRO A 248 12.57 -2.60 -11.16
N ASP A 249 13.11 -2.01 -12.23
CA ASP A 249 13.36 -0.58 -12.30
C ASP A 249 12.07 0.23 -12.20
N LYS A 250 12.12 1.31 -11.41
CA LYS A 250 11.01 2.26 -11.17
C LYS A 250 9.72 1.58 -10.71
N TRP A 251 9.82 0.47 -9.98
CA TRP A 251 8.61 -0.24 -9.54
C TRP A 251 7.70 0.62 -8.67
N ASP A 252 8.27 1.57 -7.92
CA ASP A 252 7.58 2.43 -6.96
C ASP A 252 7.25 3.80 -7.55
N THR A 253 6.62 3.78 -8.74
CA THR A 253 6.14 4.99 -9.41
C THR A 253 4.70 4.79 -9.87
N ALA A 254 3.94 5.88 -9.97
CA ALA A 254 2.49 5.83 -10.16
C ALA A 254 2.06 5.09 -11.45
N ASP A 255 2.87 5.16 -12.51
CA ASP A 255 2.64 4.61 -13.84
C ASP A 255 3.38 3.29 -14.09
N SER A 256 4.12 2.76 -13.11
CA SER A 256 4.92 1.56 -13.32
C SER A 256 4.06 0.31 -13.55
N PRO A 257 4.41 -0.53 -14.54
CA PRO A 257 3.82 -1.86 -14.67
C PRO A 257 4.28 -2.80 -13.55
N TYR A 258 5.32 -2.44 -12.80
CA TYR A 258 5.89 -3.26 -11.73
C TYR A 258 5.42 -2.88 -10.33
N ARG A 259 4.37 -2.05 -10.19
CA ARG A 259 3.81 -1.65 -8.88
C ARG A 259 3.45 -2.83 -7.97
N TYR A 260 3.17 -4.00 -8.54
CA TYR A 260 2.92 -5.23 -7.77
C TYR A 260 4.12 -5.62 -6.89
N TYR A 261 5.33 -5.21 -7.28
CA TYR A 261 6.57 -5.66 -6.67
C TYR A 261 6.72 -5.21 -5.22
N GLY A 262 6.18 -4.06 -4.83
CA GLY A 262 6.13 -3.64 -3.43
C GLY A 262 4.72 -3.58 -2.87
N ALA A 263 3.84 -4.48 -3.32
CA ALA A 263 2.43 -4.47 -2.93
C ALA A 263 1.97 -5.78 -2.31
N GLY A 264 0.99 -5.67 -1.41
CA GLY A 264 0.13 -6.76 -0.94
C GLY A 264 -1.35 -6.35 -1.01
N LEU A 265 -2.24 -7.24 -0.60
CA LEU A 265 -3.68 -6.97 -0.55
C LEU A 265 -4.25 -7.15 0.84
N ILE A 266 -5.29 -6.38 1.14
CA ILE A 266 -6.20 -6.64 2.26
C ILE A 266 -7.56 -7.01 1.67
N ALA A 267 -7.96 -8.28 1.81
CA ALA A 267 -9.30 -8.72 1.51
C ALA A 267 -10.26 -8.26 2.61
N LEU A 268 -11.27 -7.47 2.24
CA LEU A 268 -12.26 -6.93 3.18
C LEU A 268 -13.38 -7.95 3.42
N ASN A 269 -13.90 -7.98 4.64
CA ASN A 269 -15.06 -8.80 4.98
C ASN A 269 -15.88 -8.12 6.07
N GLY A 270 -17.17 -7.94 5.83
CA GLY A 270 -18.05 -7.25 6.77
C GLY A 270 -18.04 -5.73 6.58
N SER A 271 -18.37 -5.00 7.64
CA SER A 271 -18.62 -3.55 7.59
C SER A 271 -17.50 -2.66 8.10
N ASP A 272 -16.49 -3.24 8.73
CA ASP A 272 -15.46 -2.51 9.47
C ASP A 272 -14.10 -3.13 9.17
N LEU A 273 -13.06 -2.30 9.09
CA LEU A 273 -11.66 -2.73 8.96
C LEU A 273 -10.82 -1.99 9.99
N THR A 274 -9.95 -2.70 10.70
CA THR A 274 -8.91 -2.06 11.51
C THR A 274 -7.54 -2.51 11.02
N ILE A 275 -6.66 -1.55 10.72
CA ILE A 275 -5.26 -1.80 10.36
C ILE A 275 -4.33 -0.99 11.25
N LYS A 276 -3.07 -1.40 11.29
CA LYS A 276 -1.95 -0.57 11.74
C LYS A 276 -1.07 -0.26 10.55
N VAL A 277 -0.69 1.00 10.39
CA VAL A 277 0.29 1.45 9.40
C VAL A 277 1.49 1.99 10.18
N ASP A 278 2.65 1.35 10.00
CA ASP A 278 3.87 1.67 10.75
C ASP A 278 5.17 1.32 10.01
N ILE A 279 6.29 1.84 10.54
CA ILE A 279 7.64 1.44 10.12
C ILE A 279 8.20 0.45 11.14
N LYS A 280 8.51 -0.77 10.69
CA LYS A 280 9.26 -1.74 11.49
C LYS A 280 10.75 -1.40 11.43
N ARG A 281 11.42 -1.39 12.60
CA ARG A 281 12.82 -0.97 12.76
C ARG A 281 13.48 -1.45 14.06
N ASP A 282 12.77 -2.25 14.84
CA ASP A 282 13.17 -2.78 16.15
C ASP A 282 14.32 -3.80 16.05
N ASP A 283 14.59 -4.27 14.84
CA ASP A 283 15.67 -5.17 14.45
C ASP A 283 16.88 -4.47 13.81
N ALA A 284 16.93 -3.13 13.86
CA ALA A 284 18.06 -2.37 13.34
C ALA A 284 19.39 -2.81 13.99
N PRO A 285 20.42 -3.17 13.18
CA PRO A 285 21.76 -3.40 13.69
C PRO A 285 22.32 -2.16 14.41
N LYS A 286 23.27 -2.37 15.33
CA LYS A 286 23.85 -1.28 16.14
C LYS A 286 24.61 -0.25 15.31
N GLU A 287 25.09 -0.65 14.13
CA GLU A 287 25.82 0.18 13.19
C GLU A 287 24.90 1.13 12.39
N VAL A 288 23.58 0.98 12.53
CA VAL A 288 22.60 1.89 11.94
C VAL A 288 22.64 3.24 12.65
N THR A 289 22.81 4.28 11.86
CA THR A 289 22.93 5.68 12.27
C THR A 289 21.63 6.47 12.07
N HIS A 290 20.75 6.01 11.19
CA HIS A 290 19.47 6.69 10.92
C HIS A 290 18.38 5.68 10.57
N LEU A 291 17.25 5.78 11.29
CA LEU A 291 16.08 4.95 11.07
C LEU A 291 15.14 5.62 10.06
N TRP A 292 14.58 4.84 9.14
CA TRP A 292 13.47 5.29 8.32
C TRP A 292 12.25 5.53 9.20
N ASP A 293 11.57 6.64 8.99
CA ASP A 293 10.48 7.08 9.85
C ASP A 293 9.34 7.76 9.10
N ASN A 294 9.32 7.70 7.77
CA ASN A 294 8.28 8.32 6.93
C ASN A 294 7.55 7.24 6.11
N GLN A 295 6.23 7.30 6.05
CA GLN A 295 5.42 6.38 5.27
C GLN A 295 4.28 7.12 4.60
N TRP A 296 4.09 6.88 3.31
CA TRP A 296 2.89 7.31 2.60
C TRP A 296 1.96 6.10 2.41
N PHE A 297 0.73 6.22 2.90
CA PHE A 297 -0.31 5.22 2.69
C PHE A 297 -1.40 5.78 1.78
N ASN A 298 -1.55 5.17 0.61
CA ASN A 298 -2.64 5.46 -0.31
C ASN A 298 -3.74 4.38 -0.20
N ILE A 299 -4.94 4.74 -0.64
CA ILE A 299 -6.10 3.86 -0.57
C ILE A 299 -6.65 3.78 -1.98
N GLY A 300 -6.11 2.85 -2.75
CA GLY A 300 -6.55 2.54 -4.11
C GLY A 300 -7.01 1.09 -4.22
N THR A 301 -7.99 0.84 -5.10
CA THR A 301 -8.41 -0.53 -5.45
C THR A 301 -7.80 -0.99 -6.77
N VAL A 302 -6.94 -0.19 -7.38
CA VAL A 302 -6.14 -0.59 -8.54
C VAL A 302 -5.14 -1.63 -8.04
N ILE A 303 -5.52 -2.90 -8.16
CA ILE A 303 -4.65 -4.03 -7.85
C ILE A 303 -3.61 -4.10 -8.97
N PRO A 304 -2.31 -3.93 -8.67
CA PRO A 304 -1.29 -4.02 -9.69
C PRO A 304 -1.24 -5.41 -10.33
N GLU A 305 -1.07 -5.48 -11.64
CA GLU A 305 -0.99 -6.75 -12.38
C GLU A 305 0.27 -7.52 -11.96
N THR A 306 0.09 -8.80 -11.67
CA THR A 306 1.15 -9.74 -11.25
C THR A 306 1.85 -10.36 -12.48
N PRO A 307 3.11 -10.80 -12.37
CA PRO A 307 3.88 -11.26 -13.52
C PRO A 307 3.39 -12.62 -14.07
N GLY A 308 3.65 -12.86 -15.35
CA GLY A 308 3.39 -14.15 -16.01
C GLY A 308 2.02 -14.25 -16.67
N SER A 309 1.69 -13.32 -17.56
CA SER A 309 0.45 -13.32 -18.35
C SER A 309 0.33 -14.60 -19.21
N VAL A 310 -0.56 -15.52 -18.83
CA VAL A 310 -1.03 -16.59 -19.73
C VAL A 310 -2.26 -16.04 -20.44
N THR A 311 -2.07 -15.51 -21.65
CA THR A 311 -3.17 -14.97 -22.45
C THR A 311 -4.05 -16.12 -22.92
N PRO A 312 -5.38 -16.10 -22.65
CA PRO A 312 -6.30 -17.06 -23.27
C PRO A 312 -6.18 -16.98 -24.80
N PRO A 313 -6.16 -18.11 -25.53
CA PRO A 313 -6.18 -18.06 -26.98
C PRO A 313 -7.48 -17.42 -27.46
N GLU A 314 -7.39 -16.52 -28.44
CA GLU A 314 -8.58 -16.04 -29.15
C GLU A 314 -9.25 -17.22 -29.87
N ILE A 315 -10.51 -17.49 -29.52
CA ILE A 315 -11.31 -18.53 -30.17
C ILE A 315 -12.07 -17.87 -31.32
N HIS A 316 -11.62 -18.09 -32.55
CA HIS A 316 -12.39 -17.75 -33.73
C HIS A 316 -13.37 -18.88 -34.05
N TYR A 317 -14.67 -18.60 -33.93
CA TYR A 317 -15.71 -19.50 -34.43
C TYR A 317 -15.82 -19.32 -35.95
N ASN A 318 -15.42 -20.32 -36.72
CA ASN A 318 -15.83 -20.41 -38.12
C ASN A 318 -17.29 -20.88 -38.14
N HIS A 319 -18.22 -19.94 -38.28
CA HIS A 319 -19.59 -20.27 -38.67
C HIS A 319 -19.57 -20.77 -40.12
N THR A 320 -19.60 -22.10 -40.31
CA THR A 320 -20.09 -22.66 -41.57
C THR A 320 -21.59 -22.44 -41.62
N ASN A 321 -22.03 -21.50 -42.45
CA ASN A 321 -23.42 -21.39 -42.86
C ASN A 321 -23.80 -22.69 -43.57
N VAL A 322 -24.47 -23.59 -42.85
CA VAL A 322 -25.20 -24.68 -43.48
C VAL A 322 -26.48 -24.05 -44.01
N ALA A 323 -26.60 -23.93 -45.33
CA ALA A 323 -27.81 -23.43 -45.98
C ALA A 323 -28.99 -24.35 -45.59
N LEU A 324 -30.10 -23.72 -45.20
CA LEU A 324 -31.37 -24.35 -44.85
C LEU A 324 -32.02 -25.04 -46.05
#